data_AF-A0A2N2G180-F1
#
_entry.id   AF-A0A2N2G180-F1
#
_cell.length_a   1.000
_cell.length_b   1.000
_cell.length_c   1.000
_cell.angle_alpha   90.00
_cell.angle_beta   90.00
_cell.angle_gamma   90.00
#
_symmetry.space_group_name_H-M   'P 1'
#
loop_
_entity.id
_entity.type
_entity.pdbx_description
1 polymer ?
#
loop_
_entity_poly.entity_id
_entity_poly.type
_entity_poly.pdbx_seq_one_letter_code
_entity_poly.pdbx_strand_id
1 'polypeptide(L)'
;MKKICSIFLMPLFLWSQNLEELVSLSIQNRLVESSQNSLESIQKEYESVQSGYLPKLDVGANYSTTNKETASVADKSYTAYASLNYKLYDGGKKYDVYRSYESSIKSNQESHEALKNEIALDVTNYYFNYLTYIAAKEAKQKEIEQLQSQYKRLSNFLAVGSTTEDELEKIVSRVEIANVDLHEIELNIQTILHNLEYIVGEKVNIEAGSFLNDVESLTSDTLRYDIKALEYDMQTLLSNAQSEKSGYLPTITLDNTYSYYDKQFNNPAWDSNLDEQNIFSVNLNWNIFSFGETYHKYQSKYK
;
A
#
# COMPACT_ATOMS: atom_id res chain seq x y z
N MET A 1 1.91 63.69 2.71
CA MET A 1 0.81 62.70 2.46
C MET A 1 1.14 61.45 3.26
N LYS A 2 0.48 61.24 4.40
CA LYS A 2 0.71 60.09 5.29
C LYS A 2 0.01 58.87 4.69
N LYS A 3 0.77 57.86 4.28
CA LYS A 3 0.22 56.55 3.88
C LYS A 3 -0.11 55.79 5.15
N ILE A 4 -1.40 55.68 5.45
CA ILE A 4 -1.93 54.78 6.47
C ILE A 4 -1.85 53.37 5.89
N CYS A 5 -1.04 52.53 6.51
CA CYS A 5 -0.94 51.12 6.19
C CYS A 5 -2.11 50.42 6.88
N SER A 6 -3.13 50.03 6.11
CA SER A 6 -4.21 49.18 6.62
C SER A 6 -3.64 47.80 6.95
N ILE A 7 -3.46 47.52 8.23
CA ILE A 7 -3.25 46.16 8.73
C ILE A 7 -4.54 45.39 8.48
N PHE A 8 -4.47 44.48 7.51
CA PHE A 8 -5.50 43.47 7.26
C PHE A 8 -5.43 42.47 8.42
N LEU A 9 -6.28 42.69 9.42
CA LEU A 9 -6.57 41.73 10.48
C LEU A 9 -7.33 40.56 9.82
N MET A 10 -6.60 39.58 9.29
CA MET A 10 -7.19 38.26 9.09
C MET A 10 -7.58 37.74 10.48
N PRO A 11 -8.83 37.28 10.69
CA PRO A 11 -9.14 36.54 11.89
C PRO A 11 -8.26 35.29 11.89
N LEU A 12 -7.37 35.21 12.88
CA LEU A 12 -6.81 33.96 13.36
C LEU A 12 -7.99 33.13 13.84
N PHE A 13 -8.68 32.45 12.93
CA PHE A 13 -9.52 31.34 13.32
C PHE A 13 -8.55 30.34 13.97
N LEU A 14 -8.63 30.21 15.28
CA LEU A 14 -8.08 29.07 16.00
C LEU A 14 -8.86 27.87 15.47
N TRP A 15 -8.32 27.17 14.47
CA TRP A 15 -8.94 25.97 13.93
C TRP A 15 -8.77 24.90 15.02
N SER A 16 -9.84 24.71 15.79
CA SER A 16 -9.96 23.60 16.71
C SER A 16 -10.74 22.52 15.98
N GLN A 17 -10.15 21.35 15.86
CA GLN A 17 -10.66 20.25 15.07
C GLN A 17 -11.52 19.35 15.95
N ASN A 18 -12.71 19.01 15.46
CA ASN A 18 -13.59 18.02 16.08
C ASN A 18 -13.32 16.62 15.50
N LEU A 19 -13.95 15.58 16.04
CA LEU A 19 -13.70 14.19 15.60
C LEU A 19 -13.96 13.97 14.10
N GLU A 20 -15.03 14.54 13.55
CA GLU A 20 -15.40 14.37 12.15
C GLU A 20 -14.35 14.98 11.22
N GLU A 21 -13.83 16.16 11.58
CA GLU A 21 -12.77 16.83 10.85
C GLU A 21 -11.45 16.04 10.91
N LEU A 22 -11.07 15.54 12.09
CA LEU A 22 -9.87 14.70 12.25
C LEU A 22 -9.95 13.42 11.42
N VAL A 23 -11.11 12.75 11.40
CA VAL A 23 -11.31 11.54 10.59
C VAL A 23 -11.24 11.88 9.10
N SER A 24 -11.90 12.96 8.66
CA SER A 24 -11.86 13.41 7.26
C SER A 24 -10.43 13.70 6.77
N LEU A 25 -9.64 14.41 7.58
CA LEU A 25 -8.24 14.71 7.28
C LEU A 25 -7.37 13.44 7.30
N SER A 26 -7.60 12.53 8.24
CA SER A 26 -6.83 11.28 8.34
C SER A 26 -6.99 10.35 7.14
N ILE A 27 -8.14 10.39 6.47
CA ILE A 27 -8.41 9.60 5.26
C ILE A 27 -7.60 10.13 4.05
N GLN A 28 -7.06 11.34 4.14
CA GLN A 28 -6.14 11.92 3.14
C GLN A 28 -4.66 11.67 3.48
N ASN A 29 -4.35 10.79 4.44
CA ASN A 29 -2.98 10.48 4.84
C ASN A 29 -2.19 9.72 3.75
N ARG A 30 -0.85 9.85 3.83
CA ARG A 30 0.14 9.15 2.99
C ARG A 30 -0.05 7.62 2.95
N LEU A 31 -0.53 6.99 4.02
CA LEU A 31 -0.82 5.56 4.05
C LEU A 31 -1.98 5.20 3.11
N VAL A 32 -3.05 6.00 3.13
CA VAL A 32 -4.19 5.82 2.21
C VAL A 32 -3.76 6.11 0.78
N GLU A 33 -2.98 7.18 0.56
CA GLU A 33 -2.39 7.50 -0.75
C GLU A 33 -1.50 6.35 -1.26
N SER A 34 -0.65 5.78 -0.41
CA SER A 34 0.19 4.63 -0.76
C SER A 34 -0.64 3.40 -1.15
N SER A 35 -1.73 3.14 -0.42
CA SER A 35 -2.65 2.06 -0.74
C SER A 35 -3.36 2.31 -2.09
N GLN A 36 -3.78 3.53 -2.36
CA GLN A 36 -4.35 3.93 -3.65
C GLN A 36 -3.35 3.75 -4.80
N ASN A 37 -2.10 4.20 -4.63
CA ASN A 37 -1.05 4.01 -5.63
C ASN A 37 -0.75 2.53 -5.90
N SER A 38 -0.80 1.68 -4.86
CA SER A 38 -0.66 0.23 -5.01
C SER A 38 -1.80 -0.36 -5.86
N LEU A 39 -3.04 0.08 -5.62
CA LEU A 39 -4.19 -0.33 -6.42
C LEU A 39 -4.06 0.09 -7.89
N GLU A 40 -3.66 1.34 -8.14
CA GLU A 40 -3.41 1.84 -9.50
C GLU A 40 -2.29 1.07 -10.19
N SER A 41 -1.21 0.74 -9.46
CA SER A 41 -0.12 -0.09 -9.97
C SER A 41 -0.62 -1.46 -10.44
N ILE A 42 -1.46 -2.14 -9.66
CA ILE A 42 -2.02 -3.45 -10.03
C ILE A 42 -2.95 -3.33 -11.25
N GLN A 43 -3.73 -2.25 -11.34
CA GLN A 43 -4.57 -1.99 -12.52
C GLN A 43 -3.72 -1.80 -13.78
N LYS A 44 -2.61 -1.05 -13.70
CA LYS A 44 -1.67 -0.89 -14.81
C LYS A 44 -0.94 -2.18 -15.15
N GLU A 45 -0.65 -3.01 -14.16
CA GLU A 45 -0.14 -4.35 -14.40
C GLU A 45 -1.16 -5.20 -15.17
N TYR A 46 -2.45 -5.16 -14.81
CA TYR A 46 -3.50 -5.87 -15.53
C TYR A 46 -3.63 -5.39 -16.99
N GLU A 47 -3.64 -4.08 -17.23
CA GLU A 47 -3.63 -3.50 -18.58
C GLU A 47 -2.40 -3.96 -19.39
N SER A 48 -1.23 -4.02 -18.74
CA SER A 48 0.01 -4.53 -19.34
C SER A 48 -0.11 -6.00 -19.71
N VAL A 49 -0.66 -6.83 -18.83
CA VAL A 49 -0.91 -8.26 -19.09
C VAL A 49 -1.88 -8.42 -20.25
N GLN A 50 -2.98 -7.67 -20.29
CA GLN A 50 -3.95 -7.71 -21.39
C GLN A 50 -3.30 -7.36 -22.72
N SER A 51 -2.48 -6.30 -22.73
CA SER A 51 -1.70 -5.87 -23.90
C SER A 51 -0.65 -6.91 -24.29
N GLY A 52 -0.06 -7.60 -23.31
CA GLY A 52 0.91 -8.67 -23.53
C GLY A 52 0.33 -9.90 -24.24
N TYR A 53 -0.99 -10.07 -24.24
CA TYR A 53 -1.72 -11.07 -25.01
C TYR A 53 -2.15 -10.59 -26.41
N LEU A 54 -1.80 -9.37 -26.83
CA LEU A 54 -2.00 -8.90 -28.20
C LEU A 54 -0.80 -9.29 -29.10
N PRO A 55 -0.96 -9.28 -30.43
CA PRO A 55 0.16 -9.49 -31.35
C PRO A 55 1.29 -8.48 -31.09
N LYS A 56 2.52 -8.96 -31.01
CA LYS A 56 3.72 -8.15 -30.79
C LYS A 56 4.49 -8.02 -32.10
N LEU A 57 4.80 -6.79 -32.48
CA LEU A 57 5.62 -6.46 -33.63
C LEU A 57 6.98 -5.95 -33.14
N ASP A 58 8.02 -6.72 -33.42
CA ASP A 58 9.39 -6.40 -33.07
C ASP A 58 10.18 -6.09 -34.35
N VAL A 59 11.03 -5.07 -34.33
CA VAL A 59 11.97 -4.77 -35.42
C VAL A 59 13.38 -4.87 -34.88
N GLY A 60 14.27 -5.46 -35.67
CA GLY A 60 15.65 -5.67 -35.25
C GLY A 60 16.61 -5.57 -36.41
N ALA A 61 17.86 -5.26 -36.09
CA ALA A 61 18.96 -5.34 -37.01
C ALA A 61 20.14 -6.03 -36.33
N ASN A 62 20.86 -6.84 -37.09
CA ASN A 62 22.02 -7.58 -36.64
C ASN A 62 23.15 -7.40 -37.66
N TYR A 63 24.32 -6.98 -37.18
CA TYR A 63 25.56 -7.02 -37.93
C TYR A 63 26.48 -8.04 -37.29
N SER A 64 26.97 -8.98 -38.08
CA SER A 64 27.94 -9.96 -37.63
C SER A 64 29.09 -10.07 -38.61
N THR A 65 30.27 -10.34 -38.07
CA THR A 65 31.46 -10.72 -38.82
C THR A 65 31.97 -12.04 -38.28
N THR A 66 32.47 -12.89 -39.17
CA THR A 66 33.06 -14.18 -38.80
C THR A 66 34.52 -14.21 -39.21
N ASN A 67 35.37 -14.82 -38.39
CA ASN A 67 36.79 -14.96 -38.71
C ASN A 67 37.05 -15.96 -39.86
N LYS A 68 36.08 -16.82 -40.16
CA LYS A 68 36.17 -17.81 -41.23
C LYS A 68 34.80 -17.99 -41.88
N GLU A 69 34.68 -17.54 -43.12
CA GLU A 69 33.48 -17.77 -43.91
C GLU A 69 33.31 -19.26 -44.29
N THR A 70 32.06 -19.66 -44.50
CA THR A 70 31.66 -20.98 -44.99
C THR A 70 30.55 -20.81 -46.02
N ALA A 71 30.17 -21.86 -46.75
CA ALA A 71 29.08 -21.79 -47.72
C ALA A 71 27.71 -21.37 -47.12
N SER A 72 27.53 -21.41 -45.80
CA SER A 72 26.29 -21.01 -45.12
C SER A 72 26.44 -19.76 -44.25
N VAL A 73 27.67 -19.25 -44.07
CA VAL A 73 27.98 -18.13 -43.18
C VAL A 73 28.97 -17.19 -43.86
N ALA A 74 28.52 -15.97 -44.14
CA ALA A 74 29.30 -14.93 -44.80
C ALA A 74 30.36 -14.30 -43.89
N ASP A 75 31.43 -13.75 -44.47
CA ASP A 75 32.49 -13.00 -43.77
C ASP A 75 31.92 -11.83 -42.97
N LYS A 76 31.00 -11.10 -43.61
CA LYS A 76 30.17 -10.08 -42.98
C LYS A 76 28.72 -10.31 -43.37
N SER A 77 27.82 -10.12 -42.43
CA SER A 77 26.40 -10.17 -42.70
C SER A 77 25.67 -9.06 -41.96
N TYR A 78 24.87 -8.31 -42.69
CA TYR A 78 23.87 -7.43 -42.14
C TYR A 78 22.49 -8.09 -42.33
N THR A 79 21.65 -8.04 -41.30
CA THR A 79 20.30 -8.56 -41.33
C THR A 79 19.39 -7.57 -40.67
N ALA A 80 18.34 -7.13 -41.36
CA ALA A 80 17.27 -6.35 -40.77
C ALA A 80 15.99 -7.18 -40.81
N TYR A 81 15.18 -7.17 -39.74
CA TYR A 81 13.97 -7.96 -39.69
C TYR A 81 12.82 -7.23 -38.97
N ALA A 82 11.61 -7.60 -39.35
CA ALA A 82 10.39 -7.29 -38.62
C ALA A 82 9.71 -8.63 -38.29
N SER A 83 9.33 -8.83 -37.02
CA SER A 83 8.76 -10.08 -36.52
C SER A 83 7.44 -9.81 -35.80
N LEU A 84 6.38 -10.45 -36.26
CA LEU A 84 5.07 -10.49 -35.62
C LEU A 84 4.93 -11.82 -34.87
N ASN A 85 4.79 -11.78 -33.55
CA ASN A 85 4.49 -12.94 -32.71
C ASN A 85 3.11 -12.79 -32.07
N TYR A 86 2.30 -13.85 -32.10
CA TYR A 86 0.99 -13.85 -31.46
C TYR A 86 0.64 -15.23 -30.89
N LYS A 87 0.28 -15.26 -29.61
CA LYS A 87 -0.21 -16.49 -28.97
C LYS A 87 -1.70 -16.65 -29.21
N LEU A 88 -2.06 -17.53 -30.14
CA LEU A 88 -3.46 -17.81 -30.51
C LEU A 88 -4.19 -18.59 -29.42
N TYR A 89 -3.50 -19.53 -28.78
CA TYR A 89 -4.05 -20.37 -27.73
C TYR A 89 -2.98 -20.76 -26.73
N ASP A 90 -3.33 -20.77 -25.45
CA ASP A 90 -2.41 -21.00 -24.34
C ASP A 90 -2.95 -22.00 -23.32
N GLY A 91 -3.80 -22.93 -23.75
CA GLY A 91 -4.46 -23.87 -22.85
C GLY A 91 -5.54 -23.22 -21.98
N GLY A 92 -5.99 -22.01 -22.31
CA GLY A 92 -6.97 -21.25 -21.52
C GLY A 92 -6.35 -20.41 -20.39
N LYS A 93 -5.01 -20.43 -20.26
CA LYS A 93 -4.27 -19.69 -19.23
C LYS A 93 -4.64 -18.21 -19.19
N LYS A 94 -4.81 -17.58 -20.35
CA LYS A 94 -5.20 -16.17 -20.50
C LYS A 94 -6.39 -15.81 -19.62
N TYR A 95 -7.45 -16.62 -19.63
CA TYR A 95 -8.68 -16.32 -18.91
C TYR A 95 -8.53 -16.50 -17.40
N ASP A 96 -7.76 -17.50 -16.97
CA ASP A 96 -7.44 -17.70 -15.54
C ASP A 96 -6.57 -16.57 -15.00
N VAL A 97 -5.58 -16.11 -15.78
CA VAL A 97 -4.75 -14.95 -15.44
C VAL A 97 -5.61 -13.69 -15.33
N TYR A 98 -6.52 -13.45 -16.27
CA TYR A 98 -7.42 -12.29 -16.22
C TYR A 98 -8.31 -12.31 -14.97
N ARG A 99 -8.94 -13.46 -14.68
CA ARG A 99 -9.72 -13.63 -13.44
C ARG A 99 -8.88 -13.39 -12.19
N SER A 100 -7.64 -13.86 -12.17
CA SER A 100 -6.72 -13.63 -11.05
C SER A 100 -6.47 -12.14 -10.84
N TYR A 101 -6.16 -11.37 -11.88
CA TYR A 101 -5.95 -9.92 -11.75
C TYR A 101 -7.24 -9.19 -11.35
N GLU A 102 -8.39 -9.56 -11.91
CA GLU A 102 -9.68 -8.97 -11.54
C GLU A 102 -10.03 -9.19 -10.07
N SER A 103 -9.85 -10.41 -9.56
CA SER A 103 -10.02 -10.70 -8.13
C SER A 103 -8.97 -9.98 -7.28
N SER A 104 -7.72 -9.90 -7.73
CA SER A 104 -6.66 -9.19 -6.99
C SER A 104 -6.95 -7.68 -6.89
N ILE A 105 -7.48 -7.07 -7.95
CA ILE A 105 -7.90 -5.66 -7.95
C ILE A 105 -9.03 -5.45 -6.95
N LYS A 106 -10.04 -6.32 -6.95
CA LYS A 106 -11.15 -6.27 -5.98
C LYS A 106 -10.66 -6.46 -4.55
N SER A 107 -9.76 -7.40 -4.30
CA SER A 107 -9.13 -7.61 -2.99
C SER A 107 -8.46 -6.33 -2.49
N ASN A 108 -7.63 -5.71 -3.33
CA ASN A 108 -6.94 -4.47 -2.98
C ASN A 108 -7.89 -3.28 -2.79
N GLN A 109 -9.00 -3.20 -3.53
CA GLN A 109 -10.04 -2.20 -3.30
C GLN A 109 -10.68 -2.35 -1.92
N GLU A 110 -11.04 -3.57 -1.53
CA GLU A 110 -11.64 -3.83 -0.22
C GLU A 110 -10.60 -3.63 0.90
N SER A 111 -9.33 -4.02 0.70
CA SER A 111 -8.24 -3.72 1.65
C SER A 111 -8.02 -2.22 1.82
N HIS A 112 -8.16 -1.43 0.75
CA HIS A 112 -8.06 0.03 0.81
C HIS A 112 -9.16 0.65 1.68
N GLU A 113 -10.40 0.18 1.55
CA GLU A 113 -11.50 0.62 2.40
C GLU A 113 -11.36 0.11 3.85
N ALA A 114 -10.81 -1.09 4.06
CA ALA A 114 -10.48 -1.59 5.39
C ALA A 114 -9.43 -0.71 6.09
N LEU A 115 -8.39 -0.28 5.37
CA LEU A 115 -7.36 0.62 5.88
C LEU A 115 -7.95 1.99 6.29
N LYS A 116 -8.86 2.55 5.49
CA LYS A 116 -9.56 3.80 5.85
C LYS A 116 -10.35 3.64 7.15
N ASN A 117 -11.05 2.51 7.31
CA ASN A 117 -11.80 2.22 8.54
C ASN A 117 -10.87 2.05 9.76
N GLU A 118 -9.72 1.39 9.59
CA GLU A 118 -8.71 1.22 10.64
C GLU A 118 -8.16 2.58 11.09
N ILE A 119 -7.77 3.44 10.14
CA ILE A 119 -7.28 4.79 10.42
C ILE A 119 -8.37 5.63 11.12
N ALA A 120 -9.61 5.57 10.65
CA ALA A 120 -10.72 6.29 11.27
C ALA A 120 -10.97 5.82 12.72
N LEU A 121 -10.86 4.52 12.98
CA LEU A 121 -10.97 3.95 14.33
C LEU A 121 -9.82 4.41 15.22
N ASP A 122 -8.59 4.40 14.73
CA ASP A 122 -7.41 4.85 15.49
C ASP A 122 -7.51 6.33 15.86
N VAL A 123 -7.90 7.18 14.91
CA VAL A 123 -8.12 8.62 15.15
C VAL A 123 -9.23 8.84 16.17
N THR A 124 -10.31 8.05 16.08
CA THR A 124 -11.40 8.09 17.06
C THR A 124 -10.91 7.72 18.46
N ASN A 125 -10.12 6.65 18.58
CA ASN A 125 -9.52 6.25 19.85
C ASN A 125 -8.59 7.33 20.41
N TYR A 126 -7.73 7.92 19.58
CA TYR A 126 -6.85 9.01 19.99
C TYR A 126 -7.63 10.24 20.46
N TYR A 127 -8.70 10.63 19.75
CA TYR A 127 -9.56 11.75 20.14
C TYR A 127 -10.15 11.56 21.54
N PHE A 128 -10.79 10.42 21.81
CA PHE A 128 -11.41 10.18 23.12
C PHE A 128 -10.39 9.93 24.23
N ASN A 129 -9.24 9.31 23.92
CA ASN A 129 -8.14 9.19 24.87
C ASN A 129 -7.56 10.56 25.23
N TYR A 130 -7.42 11.47 24.27
CA TYR A 130 -6.99 12.84 24.55
C TYR A 130 -7.95 13.53 25.53
N LEU A 131 -9.26 13.49 25.27
CA LEU A 131 -10.26 14.07 26.17
C LEU A 131 -10.22 13.45 27.57
N THR A 132 -10.00 12.13 27.65
CA THR A 132 -9.83 11.41 28.91
C THR A 132 -8.61 11.91 29.68
N TYR A 133 -7.46 12.10 29.02
CA TYR A 133 -6.26 12.62 29.68
C TYR A 133 -6.37 14.10 30.06
N ILE A 134 -7.12 14.91 29.31
CA ILE A 134 -7.43 16.30 29.70
C ILE A 134 -8.25 16.32 31.00
N ALA A 135 -9.30 15.50 31.08
CA ALA A 135 -10.08 15.38 32.32
C ALA A 135 -9.24 14.82 33.48
N ALA A 136 -8.37 13.83 33.23
CA ALA A 136 -7.45 13.28 34.23
C ALA A 136 -6.44 14.33 34.72
N LYS A 137 -5.94 15.18 33.82
CA LYS A 137 -5.04 16.31 34.15
C LYS A 137 -5.74 17.28 35.09
N GLU A 138 -6.95 17.71 34.78
CA GLU A 138 -7.72 18.63 35.63
C GLU A 138 -7.99 18.03 37.02
N ALA A 139 -8.36 16.76 37.08
CA ALA A 139 -8.58 16.05 38.35
C ALA A 139 -7.28 15.95 39.17
N LYS A 140 -6.15 15.61 38.53
CA LYS A 140 -4.84 15.50 39.20
C LYS A 140 -4.33 16.85 39.69
N GLN A 141 -4.55 17.93 38.95
CA GLN A 141 -4.25 19.29 39.41
C GLN A 141 -5.06 19.67 40.65
N LYS A 142 -6.34 19.28 40.71
CA LYS A 142 -7.18 19.49 41.90
C LYS A 142 -6.72 18.65 43.09
N GLU A 143 -6.25 17.42 42.86
CA GLU A 143 -5.64 16.59 43.90
C GLU A 143 -4.38 17.25 44.48
N ILE A 144 -3.49 17.77 43.62
CA ILE A 144 -2.27 18.49 44.05
C ILE A 144 -2.64 19.73 44.88
N GLU A 145 -3.63 20.53 44.46
CA GLU A 145 -4.11 21.70 45.19
C GLU A 145 -4.60 21.32 46.61
N GLN A 146 -5.30 20.20 46.74
CA GLN A 146 -5.75 19.68 48.03
C GLN A 146 -4.58 19.19 48.90
N LEU A 147 -3.62 18.46 48.32
CA LEU A 147 -2.43 17.98 49.04
C LEU A 147 -1.56 19.15 49.52
N GLN A 148 -1.39 20.19 48.72
CA GLN A 148 -0.68 21.42 49.13
C GLN A 148 -1.38 22.14 50.27
N SER A 149 -2.72 22.18 50.27
CA SER A 149 -3.50 22.73 51.38
C SER A 149 -3.34 21.91 52.67
N GLN A 150 -3.28 20.57 52.55
CA GLN A 150 -3.00 19.68 53.69
C GLN A 150 -1.58 19.84 54.22
N TYR A 151 -0.59 19.95 53.33
CA TYR A 151 0.80 20.24 53.68
C TYR A 151 0.90 21.53 54.50
N LYS A 152 0.27 22.62 54.04
CA LYS A 152 0.25 23.89 54.77
C LYS A 152 -0.38 23.76 56.16
N ARG A 153 -1.46 22.99 56.28
CA ARG A 153 -2.12 22.75 57.57
C ARG A 153 -1.21 21.96 58.53
N LEU A 154 -0.58 20.88 58.05
CA LEU A 154 0.31 20.05 58.87
C LEU A 154 1.60 20.79 59.25
N SER A 155 2.16 21.60 58.36
CA SER A 155 3.30 22.47 58.68
C SER A 155 2.98 23.42 59.84
N ASN A 156 1.78 24.02 59.86
CA ASN A 156 1.33 24.83 60.98
C ASN A 156 1.18 24.02 62.28
N PHE A 157 0.64 22.80 62.21
CA PHE A 157 0.53 21.92 63.38
C PHE A 157 1.90 21.50 63.91
N LEU A 158 2.89 21.29 63.03
CA LEU A 158 4.24 20.90 63.43
C LEU A 158 4.91 22.05 64.17
N ALA A 159 4.72 23.29 63.69
CA ALA A 159 5.25 24.49 64.33
C ALA A 159 4.72 24.71 65.76
N VAL A 160 3.51 24.22 66.06
CA VAL A 160 2.93 24.25 67.42
C VAL A 160 3.07 22.91 68.17
N GLY A 161 3.87 21.97 67.63
CA GLY A 161 4.16 20.67 68.25
C GLY A 161 2.97 19.69 68.32
N SER A 162 1.94 19.89 67.50
CA SER A 162 0.68 19.11 67.51
C SER A 162 0.61 18.00 66.43
N THR A 163 1.68 17.79 65.66
CA THR A 163 1.86 16.67 64.70
C THR A 163 3.35 16.33 64.67
N THR A 164 3.72 15.28 63.94
CA THR A 164 5.09 14.77 63.84
C THR A 164 5.70 15.03 62.47
N GLU A 165 7.04 15.01 62.39
CA GLU A 165 7.77 15.24 61.14
C GLU A 165 7.48 14.14 60.10
N ASP A 166 7.29 12.88 60.52
CA ASP A 166 6.92 11.78 59.63
C ASP A 166 5.54 11.95 58.99
N GLU A 167 4.57 12.54 59.70
CA GLU A 167 3.26 12.88 59.13
C GLU A 167 3.36 13.97 58.06
N LEU A 168 4.24 14.96 58.27
CA LEU A 168 4.51 16.00 57.27
C LEU A 168 5.23 15.43 56.03
N GLU A 169 6.28 14.65 56.24
CA GLU A 169 7.06 14.00 55.17
C GLU A 169 6.19 13.06 54.32
N LYS A 170 5.21 12.38 54.92
CA LYS A 170 4.25 11.57 54.20
C LYS A 170 3.39 12.39 53.23
N ILE A 171 3.03 13.62 53.58
CA ILE A 171 2.31 14.51 52.66
C ILE A 171 3.23 15.06 51.58
N VAL A 172 4.47 15.42 51.91
CA VAL A 172 5.48 15.82 50.91
C VAL A 172 5.64 14.74 49.86
N SER A 173 5.85 13.49 50.28
CA SER A 173 5.94 12.34 49.38
C SER A 173 4.71 12.18 48.48
N ARG A 174 3.50 12.40 49.00
CA ARG A 174 2.26 12.34 48.20
C ARG A 174 2.17 13.46 47.17
N VAL A 175 2.59 14.68 47.52
CA VAL A 175 2.64 15.80 46.56
C VAL A 175 3.60 15.47 45.42
N GLU A 176 4.79 14.94 45.74
CA GLU A 176 5.78 14.59 44.71
C GLU A 176 5.30 13.46 43.80
N ILE A 177 4.68 12.41 44.36
CA ILE A 177 4.06 11.34 43.56
C ILE A 177 2.98 11.92 42.63
N ALA A 178 2.10 12.78 43.14
CA ALA A 178 1.05 13.38 42.32
C ALA A 178 1.61 14.29 41.21
N ASN A 179 2.74 14.98 41.45
CA ASN A 179 3.43 15.76 40.41
C ASN A 179 4.03 14.86 39.32
N VAL A 180 4.63 13.72 39.70
CA VAL A 180 5.13 12.73 38.74
C VAL A 180 4.00 12.18 37.88
N ASP A 181 2.87 11.78 38.49
CA ASP A 181 1.68 11.33 37.76
C ASP A 181 1.16 12.41 36.79
N LEU A 182 1.17 13.69 37.21
CA LEU A 182 0.77 14.81 36.36
C LEU A 182 1.67 14.92 35.13
N HIS A 183 2.98 14.82 35.30
CA HIS A 183 3.93 14.86 34.18
C HIS A 183 3.76 13.67 33.24
N GLU A 184 3.43 12.48 33.76
CA GLU A 184 3.09 11.32 32.92
C GLU A 184 1.82 11.57 32.09
N ILE A 185 0.77 12.11 32.70
CA ILE A 185 -0.46 12.51 31.98
C ILE A 185 -0.14 13.54 30.88
N GLU A 186 0.69 14.54 31.18
CA GLU A 186 1.10 15.55 30.20
C GLU A 186 1.88 14.94 29.03
N LEU A 187 2.78 14.00 29.31
CA LEU A 187 3.50 13.25 28.27
C LEU A 187 2.56 12.43 27.39
N ASN A 188 1.56 11.78 27.98
CA ASN A 188 0.56 11.00 27.23
C ASN A 188 -0.27 11.91 26.32
N ILE A 189 -0.66 13.11 26.78
CA ILE A 189 -1.34 14.11 25.96
C ILE A 189 -0.46 14.48 24.76
N GLN A 190 0.81 14.80 24.99
CA GLN A 190 1.74 15.14 23.90
C GLN A 190 1.91 13.98 22.92
N THR A 191 2.02 12.75 23.41
CA THR A 191 2.17 11.56 22.58
C THR A 191 0.97 11.36 21.67
N ILE A 192 -0.26 11.52 22.19
CA ILE A 192 -1.48 11.44 21.40
C ILE A 192 -1.51 12.52 20.33
N LEU A 193 -1.17 13.77 20.68
CA LEU A 193 -1.11 14.86 19.70
C LEU A 193 -0.11 14.55 18.59
N HIS A 194 1.11 14.11 18.90
CA HIS A 194 2.10 13.78 17.86
C HIS A 194 1.67 12.60 16.97
N ASN A 195 0.99 11.58 17.53
CA ASN A 195 0.46 10.48 16.75
C ASN A 195 -0.66 10.95 15.79
N LEU A 196 -1.55 11.83 16.27
CA LEU A 196 -2.56 12.45 15.43
C LEU A 196 -1.93 13.35 14.37
N GLU A 197 -0.92 14.15 14.70
CA GLU A 197 -0.18 14.96 13.73
C GLU A 197 0.48 14.10 12.64
N TYR A 198 1.01 12.93 13.00
CA TYR A 198 1.56 11.98 12.05
C TYR A 198 0.49 11.41 11.10
N ILE A 199 -0.70 11.10 11.62
CA ILE A 199 -1.81 10.53 10.85
C ILE A 199 -2.53 11.61 10.02
N VAL A 200 -2.70 12.83 10.52
CA VAL A 200 -3.41 13.90 9.81
C VAL A 200 -2.47 14.62 8.85
N GLY A 201 -1.16 14.67 9.16
CA GLY A 201 -0.14 15.32 8.34
C GLY A 201 0.01 16.82 8.61
N GLU A 202 -0.70 17.35 9.62
CA GLU A 202 -0.63 18.74 10.06
C GLU A 202 -0.76 18.85 11.58
N LYS A 203 -0.51 20.04 12.11
CA LYS A 203 -0.59 20.30 13.56
C LYS A 203 -2.04 20.21 14.03
N VAL A 204 -2.29 19.39 15.05
CA VAL A 204 -3.63 19.11 15.57
C VAL A 204 -3.93 19.93 16.82
N ASN A 205 -5.13 20.50 16.89
CA ASN A 205 -5.68 21.12 18.09
C ASN A 205 -7.11 20.64 18.29
N ILE A 206 -7.42 20.00 19.40
CA ILE A 206 -8.66 19.21 19.55
C ILE A 206 -9.71 20.00 20.32
N GLU A 207 -10.91 20.12 19.75
CA GLU A 207 -12.11 20.63 20.45
C GLU A 207 -12.93 19.49 21.06
N ALA A 208 -13.35 19.67 22.32
CA ALA A 208 -14.33 18.79 22.95
C ALA A 208 -15.73 19.07 22.39
N GLY A 209 -16.56 18.03 22.23
CA GLY A 209 -17.97 18.20 21.84
C GLY A 209 -18.51 17.12 20.89
N SER A 210 -17.64 16.28 20.32
CA SER A 210 -18.07 15.14 19.51
C SER A 210 -18.55 13.99 20.42
N PHE A 211 -19.62 13.33 20.00
CA PHE A 211 -20.20 12.17 20.67
C PHE A 211 -20.41 11.02 19.68
N LEU A 212 -20.33 9.78 20.17
CA LEU A 212 -20.67 8.60 19.38
C LEU A 212 -22.14 8.24 19.61
N ASN A 213 -22.80 7.75 18.56
CA ASN A 213 -24.14 7.18 18.67
C ASN A 213 -24.08 5.76 19.26
N ASP A 214 -25.14 5.35 19.95
CA ASP A 214 -25.24 4.01 20.53
C ASP A 214 -25.25 2.90 19.47
N VAL A 215 -24.53 1.81 19.79
CA VAL A 215 -24.24 0.68 18.89
C VAL A 215 -25.50 -0.14 18.55
N GLU A 216 -26.58 -0.04 19.34
CA GLU A 216 -27.84 -0.78 19.14
C GLU A 216 -28.52 -0.54 17.78
N SER A 217 -28.11 0.49 17.03
CA SER A 217 -28.65 0.81 15.71
C SER A 217 -27.92 0.14 14.52
N LEU A 218 -26.78 -0.52 14.74
CA LEU A 218 -25.92 -1.03 13.67
C LEU A 218 -26.08 -2.55 13.46
N THR A 219 -27.27 -2.98 13.04
CA THR A 219 -27.42 -4.31 12.39
C THR A 219 -26.93 -4.20 10.94
N SER A 220 -25.61 -4.16 10.77
CA SER A 220 -25.03 -4.19 9.43
C SER A 220 -24.91 -5.64 8.96
N ASP A 221 -25.84 -6.08 8.12
CA ASP A 221 -25.74 -7.33 7.34
C ASP A 221 -24.56 -7.32 6.34
N THR A 222 -23.81 -6.21 6.25
CA THR A 222 -22.70 -6.10 5.32
C THR A 222 -21.42 -6.70 5.91
N LEU A 223 -20.82 -7.60 5.14
CA LEU A 223 -19.53 -8.19 5.47
C LEU A 223 -18.45 -7.09 5.53
N ARG A 224 -17.58 -7.15 6.54
CA ARG A 224 -16.46 -6.22 6.69
C ARG A 224 -15.54 -6.26 5.47
N TYR A 225 -14.96 -5.10 5.13
CA TYR A 225 -14.09 -4.95 3.97
C TYR A 225 -12.84 -5.84 4.04
N ASP A 226 -12.24 -6.02 5.22
CA ASP A 226 -11.09 -6.93 5.39
C ASP A 226 -11.44 -8.40 5.09
N ILE A 227 -12.65 -8.84 5.45
CA ILE A 227 -13.12 -10.20 5.14
C ILE A 227 -13.42 -10.33 3.63
N LYS A 228 -14.03 -9.32 3.00
CA LYS A 228 -14.24 -9.31 1.54
C LYS A 228 -12.91 -9.34 0.78
N ALA A 229 -11.91 -8.60 1.26
CA ALA A 229 -10.57 -8.63 0.68
C ALA A 229 -10.00 -10.05 0.72
N LEU A 230 -10.07 -10.74 1.87
CA LEU A 230 -9.64 -12.13 2.01
C LEU A 230 -10.39 -13.09 1.09
N GLU A 231 -11.68 -12.87 0.87
CA GLU A 231 -12.47 -13.68 -0.07
C GLU A 231 -11.97 -13.52 -1.51
N TYR A 232 -11.72 -12.28 -1.95
CA TYR A 232 -11.17 -12.04 -3.28
C TYR A 232 -9.73 -12.51 -3.43
N ASP A 233 -8.91 -12.43 -2.38
CA ASP A 233 -7.57 -13.01 -2.37
C ASP A 233 -7.60 -14.54 -2.55
N MET A 234 -8.55 -15.22 -1.90
CA MET A 234 -8.78 -16.65 -2.13
C MET A 234 -9.13 -16.93 -3.60
N GLN A 235 -10.00 -16.11 -4.22
CA GLN A 235 -10.36 -16.25 -5.63
C GLN A 235 -9.15 -16.02 -6.57
N THR A 236 -8.27 -15.08 -6.22
CA THR A 236 -6.99 -14.84 -6.91
C THR A 236 -6.11 -16.09 -6.87
N LEU A 237 -5.91 -16.68 -5.69
CA LEU A 237 -5.13 -17.91 -5.52
C LEU A 237 -5.73 -19.09 -6.29
N LEU A 238 -7.05 -19.26 -6.24
CA LEU A 238 -7.75 -20.30 -7.00
C LEU A 238 -7.57 -20.12 -8.51
N SER A 239 -7.69 -18.90 -9.02
CA SER A 239 -7.51 -18.59 -10.45
C SER A 239 -6.06 -18.83 -10.89
N ASN A 240 -5.09 -18.43 -10.07
CA ASN A 240 -3.67 -18.74 -10.29
C ASN A 240 -3.40 -20.24 -10.35
N ALA A 241 -4.02 -21.02 -9.46
CA ALA A 241 -3.93 -22.47 -9.50
C ALA A 241 -4.52 -23.02 -10.81
N GLN A 242 -5.73 -22.60 -11.21
CA GLN A 242 -6.32 -23.07 -12.48
C GLN A 242 -5.46 -22.71 -13.69
N SER A 243 -4.82 -21.53 -13.69
CA SER A 243 -3.86 -21.13 -14.73
C SER A 243 -2.74 -22.16 -14.91
N GLU A 244 -2.26 -22.82 -13.85
CA GLU A 244 -1.23 -23.86 -13.96
C GLU A 244 -1.74 -25.12 -14.67
N LYS A 245 -3.05 -25.42 -14.62
CA LYS A 245 -3.63 -26.57 -15.36
C LYS A 245 -3.56 -26.38 -16.87
N SER A 246 -3.43 -25.16 -17.37
CA SER A 246 -3.21 -24.91 -18.79
C SER A 246 -2.00 -25.65 -19.35
N GLY A 247 -1.02 -25.99 -18.50
CA GLY A 247 0.17 -26.78 -18.88
C GLY A 247 -0.14 -28.22 -19.33
N TYR A 248 -1.36 -28.73 -19.13
CA TYR A 248 -1.80 -30.01 -19.70
C TYR A 248 -2.28 -29.90 -21.15
N LEU A 249 -2.54 -28.67 -21.63
CA LEU A 249 -3.12 -28.39 -22.93
C LEU A 249 -2.05 -27.81 -23.88
N PRO A 250 -2.22 -27.95 -25.20
CA PRO A 250 -1.28 -27.41 -26.16
C PRO A 250 -1.32 -25.87 -26.18
N THR A 251 -0.20 -25.27 -26.57
CA THR A 251 -0.11 -23.86 -26.93
C THR A 251 0.03 -23.73 -28.44
N ILE A 252 -0.67 -22.75 -29.03
CA ILE A 252 -0.59 -22.45 -30.46
C ILE A 252 -0.08 -21.01 -30.61
N THR A 253 1.02 -20.84 -31.33
CA THR A 253 1.56 -19.51 -31.68
C THR A 253 1.53 -19.30 -33.19
N LEU A 254 1.37 -18.04 -33.57
CA LEU A 254 1.51 -17.54 -34.93
C LEU A 254 2.73 -16.64 -34.95
N ASP A 255 3.62 -16.91 -35.88
CA ASP A 255 4.89 -16.24 -36.04
C ASP A 255 5.04 -15.81 -37.50
N ASN A 256 5.32 -14.55 -37.74
CA ASN A 256 5.65 -14.06 -39.08
C ASN A 256 6.87 -13.15 -39.03
N THR A 257 7.94 -13.53 -39.73
CA THR A 257 9.18 -12.76 -39.78
C THR A 257 9.53 -12.42 -41.21
N TYR A 258 9.58 -11.12 -41.50
CA TYR A 258 10.16 -10.58 -42.71
C TYR A 258 11.61 -10.21 -42.44
N SER A 259 12.54 -10.64 -43.28
CA SER A 259 13.97 -10.39 -43.13
C SER A 259 14.59 -9.95 -44.44
N TYR A 260 15.44 -8.93 -44.36
CA TYR A 260 16.34 -8.49 -45.40
C TYR A 260 17.77 -8.88 -45.01
N TYR A 261 18.52 -9.44 -45.97
CA TYR A 261 19.88 -9.91 -45.77
C TYR A 261 20.82 -9.21 -46.75
N ASP A 262 21.95 -8.74 -46.24
CA ASP A 262 23.12 -8.37 -47.03
C ASP A 262 24.28 -9.24 -46.52
N LYS A 263 24.66 -10.22 -47.34
CA LYS A 263 25.69 -11.21 -47.00
C LYS A 263 26.89 -11.01 -47.92
N GLN A 264 28.00 -10.62 -47.33
CA GLN A 264 29.24 -10.35 -48.07
C GLN A 264 30.17 -11.55 -47.91
N PHE A 265 30.30 -12.32 -48.98
CA PHE A 265 31.27 -13.42 -49.08
C PHE A 265 32.53 -12.94 -49.79
N ASN A 266 33.69 -13.36 -49.28
CA ASN A 266 34.96 -13.21 -49.97
C ASN A 266 35.06 -14.20 -51.14
N ASN A 267 34.44 -15.39 -51.01
CA ASN A 267 34.30 -16.36 -52.09
C ASN A 267 33.01 -16.15 -52.89
N PRO A 268 33.08 -15.71 -54.17
CA PRO A 268 31.90 -15.44 -54.99
C PRO A 268 31.02 -16.67 -55.26
N ALA A 269 31.56 -17.89 -55.14
CA ALA A 269 30.80 -19.11 -55.35
C ALA A 269 29.81 -19.44 -54.21
N TRP A 270 29.93 -18.74 -53.07
CA TRP A 270 29.06 -18.90 -51.90
C TRP A 270 28.02 -17.78 -51.77
N ASP A 271 28.09 -16.77 -52.63
CA ASP A 271 27.10 -15.71 -52.68
C ASP A 271 25.77 -16.27 -53.18
N SER A 272 24.74 -16.13 -52.35
CA SER A 272 23.38 -16.57 -52.64
C SER A 272 22.51 -15.33 -52.84
N ASN A 273 21.78 -15.25 -53.95
CA ASN A 273 20.82 -14.17 -54.26
C ASN A 273 19.55 -14.19 -53.36
N LEU A 274 19.71 -14.37 -52.05
CA LEU A 274 18.62 -14.35 -51.08
C LEU A 274 18.70 -13.04 -50.28
N ASP A 275 18.21 -11.98 -50.91
CA ASP A 275 18.25 -10.62 -50.36
C ASP A 275 17.10 -10.39 -49.37
N GLU A 276 15.99 -11.11 -49.54
CA GLU A 276 14.80 -10.97 -48.70
C GLU A 276 14.09 -12.31 -48.50
N GLN A 277 13.38 -12.42 -47.37
CA GLN A 277 12.59 -13.60 -47.03
C GLN A 277 11.45 -13.26 -46.09
N ASN A 278 10.26 -13.80 -46.36
CA ASN A 278 9.16 -13.82 -45.42
C ASN A 278 8.89 -15.26 -44.95
N ILE A 279 8.91 -15.48 -43.65
CA ILE A 279 8.58 -16.77 -43.05
C ILE A 279 7.29 -16.61 -42.25
N PHE A 280 6.25 -17.35 -42.60
CA PHE A 280 5.02 -17.49 -41.81
C PHE A 280 4.99 -18.89 -41.20
N SER A 281 4.69 -18.98 -39.91
CA SER A 281 4.66 -20.25 -39.18
C SER A 281 3.53 -20.26 -38.16
N VAL A 282 2.87 -21.42 -38.06
CA VAL A 282 1.92 -21.72 -36.99
C VAL A 282 2.52 -22.89 -36.21
N ASN A 283 2.84 -22.66 -34.94
CA ASN A 283 3.54 -23.61 -34.10
C ASN A 283 2.58 -24.17 -33.06
N LEU A 284 2.45 -25.51 -33.01
CA LEU A 284 1.80 -26.23 -31.93
C LEU A 284 2.87 -26.83 -31.03
N ASN A 285 2.86 -26.45 -29.75
CA ASN A 285 3.71 -27.04 -28.73
C ASN A 285 2.84 -27.70 -27.66
N TRP A 286 3.09 -28.97 -27.35
CA TRP A 286 2.33 -29.71 -26.34
C TRP A 286 3.27 -30.57 -25.49
N ASN A 287 3.30 -30.29 -24.19
CA ASN A 287 3.99 -31.14 -23.22
C ASN A 287 3.10 -32.34 -22.87
N ILE A 288 3.34 -33.48 -23.52
CA ILE A 288 2.56 -34.71 -23.32
C ILE A 288 2.98 -35.45 -22.03
N PHE A 289 4.23 -35.25 -21.57
CA PHE A 289 4.75 -35.93 -20.38
C PHE A 289 5.86 -35.14 -19.69
N SER A 290 5.65 -34.82 -18.40
CA SER A 290 6.57 -34.00 -17.59
C SER A 290 6.78 -34.53 -16.16
N PHE A 291 6.70 -35.85 -15.95
CA PHE A 291 6.89 -36.48 -14.62
C PHE A 291 6.07 -35.82 -13.49
N GLY A 292 4.86 -35.35 -13.79
CA GLY A 292 3.97 -34.72 -12.81
C GLY A 292 4.25 -33.23 -12.51
N GLU A 293 5.13 -32.57 -13.28
CA GLU A 293 5.46 -31.15 -13.08
C GLU A 293 4.20 -30.26 -12.98
N THR A 294 3.28 -30.36 -13.96
CA THR A 294 2.04 -29.57 -13.99
C THR A 294 1.14 -29.87 -12.79
N TYR A 295 1.10 -31.12 -12.33
CA TYR A 295 0.34 -31.52 -11.14
C TYR A 295 0.90 -30.84 -9.89
N HIS A 296 2.22 -30.88 -9.69
CA HIS A 296 2.86 -30.28 -8.53
C HIS A 296 2.77 -28.75 -8.55
N LYS A 297 2.89 -28.11 -9.72
CA LYS A 297 2.65 -26.65 -9.88
C LYS A 297 1.24 -26.26 -9.47
N TYR A 298 0.22 -26.99 -9.94
CA TYR A 298 -1.17 -26.78 -9.54
C TYR A 298 -1.37 -26.96 -8.03
N GLN A 299 -0.92 -28.09 -7.48
CA GLN A 299 -1.10 -28.41 -6.07
C GLN A 299 -0.41 -27.40 -5.15
N SER A 300 0.76 -26.88 -5.54
CA SER A 300 1.49 -25.86 -4.77
C SER A 300 0.77 -24.51 -4.72
N LYS A 301 -0.07 -24.20 -5.71
CA LYS A 301 -0.85 -22.95 -5.75
C LYS A 301 -2.25 -23.11 -5.15
N TYR A 302 -2.77 -24.34 -5.13
CA TYR A 302 -4.10 -24.66 -4.64
C TYR A 302 -4.16 -24.90 -3.12
N LYS A 303 -3.11 -25.50 -2.55
CA LYS A 303 -2.98 -25.75 -1.11
C LYS A 303 -2.45 -24.53 -0.39
#